data_AF-A0A8S3WKM7-F1
#
_entry.id   AF-A0A8S3WKM7-F1
#
_cell.length_a   1.000
_cell.length_b   1.000
_cell.length_c   1.000
_cell.angle_alpha   90.00
_cell.angle_beta   90.00
_cell.angle_gamma   90.00
#
_symmetry.space_group_name_H-M   'P 1'
#
loop_
_entity.id
_entity.type
_entity.pdbx_description
1 polymer ?
#
loop_
_entity_poly.entity_id
_entity_poly.type
_entity_poly.pdbx_seq_one_letter_code
_entity_poly.pdbx_strand_id
1 'polypeptide(L)'
;MNISIERKRTDCSALPKGWQREEVVRKSGLSAGKVDVYYYSPTGKKFRSKPELVRYLGDSMDLSCFDFQQGQINTMLLCKAKKARAQFDYRGARSDASLVPPIRQTASIFKQPVTVYKTQESKVKTDLKQGTQEKPKQLFWEKRLENLTACDANGVIGTTTLPKYIKPLGPFTSDATTIQSLATALHVSSQPITGQTGSKQTIMENPGVFLNPEQPLIAAVTITKDDVRRQEERVKRARQRLREALSVA
;
A
#
# COMPACT_ATOMS: atom_id res chain seq x y z
N MET A 1 29.04 -15.20 29.90
CA MET A 1 29.34 -16.21 28.87
C MET A 1 29.56 -15.50 27.54
N ASN A 2 30.82 -15.39 27.10
CA ASN A 2 31.15 -14.78 25.81
C ASN A 2 30.82 -15.78 24.71
N ILE A 3 29.65 -15.64 24.09
CA ILE A 3 29.29 -16.42 22.90
C ILE A 3 30.13 -15.86 21.74
N SER A 4 31.30 -16.46 21.52
CA SER A 4 32.08 -16.34 20.28
C SER A 4 31.26 -16.95 19.16
N ILE A 5 30.41 -16.15 18.51
CA ILE A 5 29.69 -16.57 17.31
C ILE A 5 30.73 -16.78 16.22
N GLU A 6 31.03 -18.04 15.93
CA GLU A 6 31.81 -18.43 14.77
C GLU A 6 31.17 -17.83 13.52
N ARG A 7 31.94 -16.97 12.84
CA ARG A 7 31.53 -16.36 11.58
C ARG A 7 31.58 -17.43 10.50
N LYS A 8 30.47 -18.15 10.31
CA LYS A 8 30.37 -19.20 9.29
C LYS A 8 30.24 -18.57 7.90
N ARG A 9 31.35 -18.51 7.19
CA ARG A 9 31.38 -18.18 5.76
C ARG A 9 31.14 -19.46 4.96
N THR A 10 30.28 -19.38 3.96
CA THR A 10 29.91 -20.51 3.10
C THR A 10 30.18 -20.14 1.65
N ASP A 11 30.67 -21.07 0.83
CA ASP A 11 30.87 -20.81 -0.59
C ASP A 11 29.52 -20.61 -1.30
N CYS A 12 29.45 -19.62 -2.19
CA CYS A 12 28.25 -19.32 -2.97
C CYS A 12 28.38 -19.90 -4.38
N SER A 13 27.69 -21.02 -4.64
CA SER A 13 27.73 -21.71 -5.94
C SER A 13 27.14 -20.92 -7.11
N ALA A 14 26.29 -19.93 -6.83
CA ALA A 14 25.70 -19.05 -7.84
C ALA A 14 26.63 -17.90 -8.27
N LEU A 15 27.78 -17.73 -7.62
CA LEU A 15 28.82 -16.78 -7.96
C LEU A 15 30.08 -17.50 -8.47
N PRO A 16 31.03 -16.79 -9.11
CA PRO A 16 32.29 -17.40 -9.54
C PRO A 16 33.02 -18.11 -8.39
N LYS A 17 33.90 -19.06 -8.74
CA LYS A 17 34.64 -19.83 -7.74
C LYS A 17 35.43 -18.91 -6.80
N GLY A 18 35.37 -19.20 -5.49
CA GLY A 18 36.06 -18.45 -4.44
C GLY A 18 35.24 -17.30 -3.83
N TRP A 19 33.99 -17.11 -4.26
CA TRP A 19 33.08 -16.19 -3.60
C TRP A 19 32.42 -16.82 -2.38
N GLN A 20 32.45 -16.10 -1.26
CA GLN A 20 31.90 -16.55 0.00
C GLN A 20 30.72 -15.67 0.43
N ARG A 21 29.76 -16.26 1.13
CA ARG A 21 28.59 -15.63 1.72
C ARG A 21 28.61 -15.79 3.23
N GLU A 22 28.28 -14.72 3.94
CA GLU A 22 28.21 -14.65 5.39
C GLU A 22 26.86 -14.06 5.80
N GLU A 23 26.16 -14.76 6.69
CA GLU A 23 24.96 -14.25 7.35
C GLU A 23 25.31 -13.81 8.77
N VAL A 24 24.95 -12.58 9.13
CA VAL A 24 25.21 -12.01 10.45
C VAL A 24 23.90 -11.58 11.09
N VAL A 25 23.52 -12.24 12.18
CA VAL A 25 22.33 -11.88 12.95
C VAL A 25 22.65 -10.68 13.84
N ARG A 26 21.80 -9.65 13.79
CA ARG A 26 21.92 -8.47 14.66
C ARG A 26 21.58 -8.84 16.11
N LYS A 27 22.47 -8.50 17.04
CA LYS A 27 22.34 -8.90 18.46
C LYS A 27 21.58 -7.90 19.34
N SER A 28 21.48 -6.64 18.93
CA SER A 28 20.94 -5.57 19.79
C SER A 28 20.18 -4.49 18.99
N GLY A 29 19.41 -3.67 19.71
CA GLY A 29 18.59 -2.59 19.16
C GLY A 29 17.24 -3.04 18.59
N LEU A 30 16.48 -2.09 18.03
CA LEU A 30 15.13 -2.33 17.49
C LEU A 30 15.07 -3.35 16.33
N SER A 31 16.22 -3.67 15.73
CA SER A 31 16.36 -4.65 14.66
C SER A 31 17.07 -5.93 15.10
N ALA A 32 17.18 -6.19 16.40
CA ALA A 32 17.72 -7.45 16.92
C ALA A 32 16.96 -8.64 16.31
N GLY A 33 17.70 -9.67 15.88
CA GLY A 33 17.16 -10.84 15.19
C GLY A 33 17.09 -10.74 13.66
N LYS A 34 17.20 -9.54 13.06
CA LYS A 34 17.33 -9.43 11.59
C LYS A 34 18.70 -9.93 11.12
N VAL A 35 18.74 -10.56 9.95
CA VAL A 35 19.95 -11.11 9.33
C VAL A 35 20.47 -10.14 8.28
N ASP A 36 21.75 -9.77 8.39
CA ASP A 36 22.49 -9.06 7.35
C ASP A 36 23.31 -10.05 6.52
N VAL A 37 23.19 -9.97 5.20
CA VAL A 37 23.93 -10.84 4.27
C VAL A 37 25.10 -10.07 3.67
N TYR A 38 26.28 -10.67 3.71
CA TYR A 38 27.50 -10.16 3.11
C TYR A 38 28.11 -11.16 2.14
N TYR A 39 28.75 -10.66 1.09
CA TYR A 39 29.56 -11.46 0.19
C TYR A 39 31.01 -11.03 0.23
N TYR A 40 31.92 -11.96 0.01
CA TYR A 40 33.35 -11.73 -0.07
C TYR A 40 33.87 -12.22 -1.41
N SER A 41 34.62 -11.38 -2.11
CA SER A 41 35.35 -11.80 -3.32
C SER A 41 36.48 -12.77 -2.95
N PRO A 42 37.05 -13.49 -3.93
CA PRO A 42 38.27 -14.28 -3.73
C PRO A 42 39.46 -13.47 -3.19
N THR A 43 39.43 -12.14 -3.39
CA THR A 43 40.42 -11.18 -2.87
C THR A 43 40.08 -10.67 -1.45
N GLY A 44 39.00 -11.16 -0.84
CA GLY A 44 38.56 -10.79 0.51
C GLY A 44 37.79 -9.48 0.61
N LYS A 45 37.44 -8.83 -0.52
CA LYS A 45 36.65 -7.60 -0.52
C LYS A 45 35.22 -7.90 -0.11
N LYS A 46 34.70 -7.13 0.86
CA LYS A 46 33.34 -7.29 1.39
C LYS A 46 32.32 -6.49 0.60
N PHE A 47 31.17 -7.10 0.34
CA PHE A 47 30.02 -6.52 -0.37
C PHE A 47 28.77 -6.64 0.50
N ARG A 48 27.99 -5.56 0.58
CA ARG A 48 26.80 -5.45 1.46
C ARG A 48 25.50 -5.24 0.69
N SER A 49 25.56 -5.20 -0.65
CA SER A 49 24.36 -5.02 -1.47
C SER A 49 24.53 -5.59 -2.88
N LYS A 50 23.41 -5.99 -3.51
CA LYS A 50 23.39 -6.47 -4.90
C LYS A 50 24.00 -5.47 -5.90
N PRO A 51 23.67 -4.16 -5.87
CA PRO A 51 24.25 -3.20 -6.82
C PRO A 51 25.76 -3.00 -6.65
N GLU A 52 26.31 -3.24 -5.47
CA GLU A 52 27.75 -3.21 -5.23
C GLU A 52 28.45 -4.43 -5.85
N LEU A 53 27.84 -5.61 -5.74
CA LEU A 53 28.30 -6.84 -6.39
C LEU A 53 28.28 -6.70 -7.91
N VAL A 54 27.19 -6.17 -8.47
CA VAL A 54 27.01 -5.91 -9.92
C VAL A 54 28.07 -4.96 -10.45
N ARG A 55 28.37 -3.87 -9.73
CA ARG A 55 29.42 -2.92 -10.15
C ARG A 55 30.81 -3.54 -10.16
N TYR A 56 31.07 -4.49 -9.28
CA TYR A 56 32.38 -5.13 -9.18
C TYR A 56 32.59 -6.27 -10.17
N LEU A 57 31.55 -7.09 -10.39
CA LEU A 57 31.59 -8.17 -11.38
C LEU A 57 31.37 -7.64 -12.81
N GLY A 58 30.69 -6.50 -12.96
CA GLY A 58 30.47 -5.86 -14.26
C GLY A 58 29.84 -6.82 -15.28
N ASP A 59 30.38 -6.83 -16.49
CA ASP A 59 29.90 -7.68 -17.59
C ASP A 59 30.40 -9.13 -17.53
N SER A 60 31.21 -9.50 -16.52
CA SER A 60 31.74 -10.87 -16.41
C SER A 60 30.69 -11.92 -16.01
N MET A 61 29.57 -11.50 -15.42
CA MET A 61 28.49 -12.38 -14.97
C MET A 61 27.17 -11.60 -14.89
N ASP A 62 26.11 -12.11 -15.52
CA ASP A 62 24.78 -11.51 -15.39
C ASP A 62 24.12 -11.91 -14.05
N LEU A 63 23.91 -10.91 -13.19
CA LEU A 63 23.27 -11.06 -11.90
C LEU A 63 21.79 -10.65 -11.92
N SER A 64 21.20 -10.47 -13.11
CA SER A 64 19.77 -10.13 -13.28
C SER A 64 18.87 -11.07 -12.47
N CYS A 65 19.14 -12.37 -12.57
CA CYS A 65 18.39 -13.44 -11.91
C CYS A 65 18.94 -13.81 -10.52
N PHE A 66 19.98 -13.15 -10.03
CA PHE A 66 20.59 -13.49 -8.74
C PHE A 66 19.82 -12.87 -7.56
N ASP A 67 19.35 -13.69 -6.62
CA ASP A 67 18.77 -13.23 -5.36
C ASP A 67 19.89 -13.01 -4.34
N PHE A 68 20.10 -11.76 -3.95
CA PHE A 68 21.17 -11.39 -3.02
C PHE A 68 20.93 -11.91 -1.59
N GLN A 69 19.68 -11.99 -1.15
CA GLN A 69 19.35 -12.46 0.19
C GLN A 69 19.52 -13.97 0.27
N GLN A 70 19.07 -14.71 -0.75
CA GLN A 70 19.14 -16.18 -0.77
C GLN A 70 20.48 -16.73 -1.27
N GLY A 71 21.24 -15.96 -2.05
CA GLY A 71 22.51 -16.41 -2.65
C GLY A 71 22.34 -17.46 -3.74
N GLN A 72 21.20 -17.45 -4.43
CA GLN A 72 20.84 -18.40 -5.48
C GLN A 72 20.21 -17.67 -6.68
N ILE A 73 20.17 -18.35 -7.82
CA ILE A 73 19.50 -17.86 -9.03
C ILE A 73 17.99 -18.10 -8.92
N ASN A 74 17.20 -17.06 -9.14
CA ASN A 74 15.74 -17.08 -9.15
C ASN A 74 15.22 -16.69 -10.55
N THR A 75 14.77 -17.70 -11.31
CA THR A 75 14.29 -17.56 -12.70
C THR A 75 12.97 -16.78 -12.82
N MET A 76 12.20 -16.63 -11.73
CA MET A 76 10.97 -15.81 -11.71
C MET A 76 11.25 -14.31 -11.93
N LEU A 77 12.51 -13.88 -11.83
CA LEU A 77 12.92 -12.51 -12.12
C LEU A 77 12.91 -12.17 -13.63
N LEU A 78 12.86 -13.16 -14.54
CA LEU A 78 12.85 -12.97 -16.00
C LEU A 78 11.46 -12.60 -16.58
N CYS A 79 10.38 -13.01 -15.93
CA CYS A 79 9.01 -12.97 -16.51
C CYS A 79 8.36 -11.57 -16.62
N LYS A 80 9.07 -10.47 -16.30
CA LYS A 80 8.51 -9.10 -16.36
C LYS A 80 8.70 -8.38 -17.71
N ALA A 81 9.20 -9.05 -18.75
CA ALA A 81 9.65 -8.39 -19.98
C ALA A 81 8.62 -8.20 -21.12
N LYS A 82 7.35 -8.65 -20.99
CA LYS A 82 6.35 -8.51 -22.06
C LYS A 82 5.04 -7.86 -21.57
N LYS A 83 4.95 -6.52 -21.66
CA LYS A 83 3.65 -5.85 -21.87
C LYS A 83 3.81 -4.57 -22.70
N ALA A 84 2.92 -4.44 -23.67
CA ALA A 84 2.95 -3.53 -24.80
C ALA A 84 2.89 -2.04 -24.40
N ARG A 85 3.48 -1.22 -25.28
CA ARG A 85 3.44 0.25 -25.31
C ARG A 85 1.99 0.73 -25.39
N ALA A 86 1.49 1.38 -24.34
CA ALA A 86 0.28 2.21 -24.38
C ALA A 86 0.68 3.68 -24.30
N GLN A 87 0.04 4.50 -25.13
CA GLN A 87 0.33 5.91 -25.40
C GLN A 87 0.09 6.80 -24.17
N PHE A 88 0.89 7.86 -24.08
CA PHE A 88 0.85 8.89 -23.03
C PHE A 88 -0.34 9.83 -23.25
N ASP A 89 -1.23 9.94 -22.27
CA ASP A 89 -2.18 11.07 -22.18
C ASP A 89 -1.82 11.99 -21.00
N TYR A 90 -1.49 13.22 -21.35
CA TYR A 90 -1.19 14.34 -20.44
C TYR A 90 -2.49 14.99 -19.94
N ARG A 91 -3.22 14.34 -19.03
CA ARG A 91 -4.21 15.05 -18.18
C ARG A 91 -4.32 14.42 -16.80
N GLY A 92 -3.54 14.95 -15.88
CA GLY A 92 -3.63 14.66 -14.46
C GLY A 92 -2.61 15.51 -13.71
N ALA A 93 -3.10 16.50 -12.97
CA ALA A 93 -2.29 17.35 -12.11
C ALA A 93 -1.33 16.49 -11.27
N ARG A 94 -0.03 16.81 -11.35
CA ARG A 94 1.02 16.13 -10.61
C ARG A 94 0.85 16.45 -9.12
N SER A 95 0.32 15.51 -8.35
CA SER A 95 0.58 15.48 -6.90
C SER A 95 2.04 15.06 -6.73
N ASP A 96 2.86 15.99 -6.25
CA ASP A 96 4.30 15.80 -6.10
C ASP A 96 4.60 14.72 -5.04
N ALA A 97 4.79 13.49 -5.50
CA ALA A 97 5.52 12.44 -4.79
C ALA A 97 6.75 12.04 -5.60
N SER A 98 7.35 13.01 -6.29
CA SER A 98 8.57 12.81 -7.05
C SER A 98 9.74 12.70 -6.07
N LEU A 99 10.39 11.54 -6.01
CA LEU A 99 11.70 11.40 -5.35
C LEU A 99 12.83 12.10 -6.14
N VAL A 100 12.52 12.89 -7.17
CA VAL A 100 13.50 13.71 -7.88
C VAL A 100 13.86 14.90 -6.99
N PRO A 101 15.13 15.03 -6.58
CA PRO A 101 15.57 16.16 -5.76
C PRO A 101 15.23 17.50 -6.44
N PRO A 102 14.94 18.57 -5.68
CA PRO A 102 14.67 19.88 -6.24
C PRO A 102 15.82 20.34 -7.15
N ILE A 103 15.51 20.62 -8.41
CA ILE A 103 16.47 21.14 -9.38
C ILE A 103 16.66 22.63 -9.10
N ARG A 104 17.91 23.09 -8.95
CA ARG A 104 18.21 24.53 -8.80
C ARG A 104 17.73 25.29 -10.03
N GLN A 105 16.76 26.16 -9.83
CA GLN A 105 16.38 27.18 -10.81
C GLN A 105 17.46 28.27 -10.80
N THR A 106 18.48 28.11 -11.63
CA THR A 106 19.42 29.21 -11.90
C THR A 106 18.83 30.09 -13.00
N ALA A 107 18.96 31.40 -12.87
CA ALA A 107 18.30 32.42 -13.69
C ALA A 107 18.82 32.52 -15.14
N SER A 108 19.57 31.52 -15.64
CA SER A 108 20.08 31.56 -17.00
C SER A 108 19.08 30.93 -17.97
N ILE A 109 18.36 31.80 -18.67
CA ILE A 109 17.32 31.48 -19.67
C ILE A 109 17.88 31.15 -21.07
N PHE A 110 19.16 31.41 -21.32
CA PHE A 110 19.80 30.99 -22.57
C PHE A 110 20.38 29.59 -22.38
N LYS A 111 19.68 28.59 -22.91
CA LYS A 111 20.21 27.24 -23.09
C LYS A 111 21.33 27.32 -24.11
N GLN A 112 22.56 27.59 -23.67
CA GLN A 112 23.72 27.31 -24.48
C GLN A 112 23.77 25.80 -24.73
N PRO A 113 23.86 25.33 -25.98
CA PRO A 113 23.98 23.91 -26.26
C PRO A 113 25.32 23.44 -25.69
N VAL A 114 25.26 22.68 -24.60
CA VAL A 114 26.43 22.01 -24.03
C VAL A 114 26.59 20.68 -24.76
N THR A 115 27.65 20.56 -25.57
CA THR A 115 28.00 19.31 -26.24
C THR A 115 28.57 18.34 -25.21
N VAL A 116 27.77 17.35 -24.81
CA VAL A 116 28.20 16.30 -23.88
C VAL A 116 29.07 15.30 -24.65
N TYR A 117 30.39 15.36 -24.44
CA TYR A 117 31.30 14.31 -24.89
C TYR A 117 31.19 13.11 -23.95
N LYS A 118 30.60 12.01 -24.43
CA LYS A 118 30.53 10.73 -23.72
C LYS A 118 31.57 9.78 -24.31
N THR A 119 32.63 9.51 -23.55
CA THR A 119 33.74 8.65 -24.00
C THR A 119 33.37 7.16 -24.08
N GLN A 120 32.18 6.76 -23.61
CA GLN A 120 31.70 5.38 -23.64
C GLN A 120 30.17 5.31 -23.78
N GLU A 121 29.68 4.41 -24.63
CA GLU A 121 28.24 4.13 -24.86
C GLU A 121 27.60 3.42 -23.66
N SER A 122 27.51 4.12 -22.53
CA SER A 122 26.81 3.63 -21.35
C SER A 122 25.30 3.81 -21.56
N LYS A 123 24.63 2.71 -21.96
CA LYS A 123 23.17 2.55 -21.87
C LYS A 123 22.78 2.44 -20.40
N VAL A 124 22.85 3.56 -19.67
CA VAL A 124 22.21 3.65 -18.35
C VAL A 124 20.72 3.57 -18.61
N LYS A 125 20.17 2.36 -18.46
CA LYS A 125 18.75 2.09 -18.46
C LYS A 125 18.19 2.81 -17.24
N THR A 126 17.81 4.07 -17.41
CA THR A 126 16.90 4.73 -16.49
C THR A 126 15.68 3.82 -16.35
N ASP A 127 15.16 3.77 -15.14
CA ASP A 127 13.95 3.05 -14.75
C ASP A 127 14.18 1.58 -14.37
N LEU A 128 14.58 1.39 -13.11
CA LEU A 128 13.84 0.44 -12.28
C LEU A 128 12.40 0.96 -12.27
N LYS A 129 11.61 0.58 -13.28
CA LYS A 129 10.18 0.87 -13.31
C LYS A 129 9.63 0.33 -12.01
N GLN A 130 9.41 1.22 -11.04
CA GLN A 130 8.58 0.92 -9.90
C GLN A 130 7.30 0.34 -10.52
N GLY A 131 7.06 -0.96 -10.30
CA GLY A 131 5.83 -1.61 -10.78
C GLY A 131 4.65 -0.78 -10.33
N THR A 132 3.51 -0.86 -11.03
CA THR A 132 2.32 -0.01 -10.83
C THR A 132 2.23 0.49 -9.39
N GLN A 133 2.73 1.71 -9.14
CA GLN A 133 2.78 2.26 -7.80
C GLN A 133 1.32 2.57 -7.48
N GLU A 134 0.68 1.68 -6.72
CA GLU A 134 -0.63 2.00 -6.18
C GLU A 134 -0.46 3.25 -5.34
N LYS A 135 -1.23 4.29 -5.66
CA LYS A 135 -1.16 5.53 -4.93
C LYS A 135 -1.46 5.23 -3.47
N PRO A 136 -0.64 5.68 -2.51
CA PRO A 136 -0.92 5.45 -1.10
C PRO A 136 -2.29 6.03 -0.77
N LYS A 137 -3.20 5.18 -0.31
CA LYS A 137 -4.52 5.59 0.18
C LYS A 137 -4.43 5.86 1.67
N GLN A 138 -5.03 6.96 2.11
CA GLN A 138 -5.18 7.25 3.54
C GLN A 138 -6.41 6.48 4.04
N LEU A 139 -6.24 5.58 5.01
CA LEU A 139 -7.32 4.67 5.44
C LEU A 139 -8.42 5.31 6.29
N PHE A 140 -8.10 6.40 6.99
CA PHE A 140 -9.01 7.08 7.92
C PHE A 140 -9.10 8.57 7.60
N TRP A 141 -9.19 8.91 6.31
CA TRP A 141 -9.22 10.29 5.88
C TRP A 141 -10.53 10.98 6.28
N GLU A 142 -11.60 10.22 6.47
CA GLU A 142 -12.91 10.70 6.92
C GLU A 142 -12.85 11.30 8.31
N LYS A 143 -11.84 10.95 9.12
CA LYS A 143 -11.57 11.63 10.40
C LYS A 143 -11.32 13.13 10.23
N ARG A 144 -10.84 13.57 9.06
CA ARG A 144 -10.67 15.00 8.77
C ARG A 144 -12.00 15.73 8.63
N LEU A 145 -13.09 15.00 8.43
CA LEU A 145 -14.44 15.54 8.41
C LEU A 145 -15.06 15.56 9.81
N GLU A 146 -14.38 15.07 10.86
CA GLU A 146 -14.89 15.17 12.22
C GLU A 146 -15.16 16.63 12.58
N ASN A 147 -16.29 16.87 13.27
CA ASN A 147 -16.83 18.18 13.60
C ASN A 147 -17.34 19.03 12.41
N LEU A 148 -17.27 18.52 11.18
CA LEU A 148 -18.02 19.09 10.06
C LEU A 148 -19.41 18.46 10.00
N THR A 149 -20.42 19.31 9.99
CA THR A 149 -21.82 18.93 9.84
C THR A 149 -22.43 19.67 8.67
N ALA A 150 -23.33 19.01 7.95
CA ALA A 150 -24.11 19.67 6.91
C ALA A 150 -25.08 20.66 7.57
N CYS A 151 -25.35 21.79 6.93
CA CYS A 151 -26.35 22.74 7.38
C CYS A 151 -27.14 23.33 6.18
N ASP A 152 -28.39 23.69 6.44
CA ASP A 152 -29.22 24.51 5.56
C ASP A 152 -29.55 25.84 6.25
N ALA A 153 -30.42 26.62 5.62
CA ALA A 153 -30.95 27.87 6.17
C ALA A 153 -31.68 27.69 7.52
N ASN A 154 -32.10 26.46 7.87
CA ASN A 154 -32.80 26.14 9.12
C ASN A 154 -31.86 25.58 10.21
N GLY A 155 -30.58 25.38 9.90
CA GLY A 155 -29.56 24.91 10.85
C GLY A 155 -28.88 23.62 10.42
N VAL A 156 -28.46 22.81 11.40
CA VAL A 156 -27.69 21.58 11.15
C VAL A 156 -28.59 20.47 10.62
N ILE A 157 -28.20 19.87 9.49
CA ILE A 157 -28.90 18.73 8.87
C ILE A 157 -28.10 17.45 9.13
N GLY A 158 -28.82 16.40 9.52
CA GLY A 158 -28.29 15.04 9.59
C GLY A 158 -28.41 14.42 10.98
N THR A 159 -28.15 13.12 11.05
CA THR A 159 -28.08 12.39 12.32
C THR A 159 -26.61 12.35 12.76
N THR A 160 -26.37 12.59 14.04
CA THR A 160 -25.05 12.35 14.65
C THR A 160 -24.95 10.96 15.26
N THR A 161 -26.08 10.25 15.35
CA THR A 161 -26.21 8.95 16.00
C THR A 161 -26.36 7.85 14.97
N LEU A 162 -25.56 6.78 15.15
CA LEU A 162 -25.58 5.64 14.26
C LEU A 162 -26.75 4.70 14.64
N PRO A 163 -27.48 4.10 13.66
CA PRO A 163 -28.50 3.11 13.97
C PRO A 163 -27.93 1.89 14.71
N LYS A 164 -28.66 1.37 15.70
CA LYS A 164 -28.21 0.26 16.59
C LYS A 164 -27.73 -1.00 15.86
N TYR A 165 -28.21 -1.25 14.65
CA TYR A 165 -27.87 -2.43 13.84
C TYR A 165 -26.58 -2.24 13.04
N ILE A 166 -26.09 -1.00 12.86
CA ILE A 166 -24.81 -0.70 12.23
C ILE A 166 -23.78 -0.55 13.34
N LYS A 167 -22.68 -1.29 13.25
CA LYS A 167 -21.60 -1.24 14.24
C LYS A 167 -20.39 -0.52 13.64
N PRO A 168 -19.87 0.53 14.29
CA PRO A 168 -18.66 1.20 13.83
C PRO A 168 -17.47 0.25 13.96
N LEU A 169 -16.55 0.31 13.00
CA LEU A 169 -15.39 -0.56 12.97
C LEU A 169 -14.13 0.22 12.57
N GLY A 170 -13.14 0.18 13.45
CA GLY A 170 -11.85 0.85 13.28
C GLY A 170 -11.33 1.44 14.59
N PRO A 171 -10.06 1.85 14.62
CA PRO A 171 -9.48 2.57 15.75
C PRO A 171 -10.06 3.98 15.85
N PHE A 172 -10.45 4.37 17.07
CA PHE A 172 -10.91 5.73 17.41
C PHE A 172 -12.08 6.26 16.55
N THR A 173 -12.91 5.39 15.98
CA THR A 173 -14.05 5.79 15.14
C THR A 173 -15.23 6.24 15.99
N SER A 174 -15.73 7.45 15.76
CA SER A 174 -17.00 7.94 16.31
C SER A 174 -18.18 7.59 15.40
N ASP A 175 -19.40 7.71 15.91
CA ASP A 175 -20.62 7.54 15.11
C ASP A 175 -20.64 8.51 13.93
N ALA A 176 -20.27 9.77 14.15
CA ALA A 176 -20.19 10.79 13.10
C ALA A 176 -19.18 10.40 11.99
N THR A 177 -17.97 9.97 12.38
CA THR A 177 -16.94 9.50 11.43
C THR A 177 -17.44 8.31 10.60
N THR A 178 -18.19 7.41 11.25
CA THR A 178 -18.74 6.21 10.62
C THR A 178 -19.82 6.56 9.60
N ILE A 179 -20.70 7.51 9.95
CA ILE A 179 -21.72 8.05 9.04
C ILE A 179 -21.06 8.74 7.85
N GLN A 180 -20.00 9.53 8.07
CA GLN A 180 -19.26 10.20 7.00
C GLN A 180 -18.60 9.21 6.04
N SER A 181 -17.99 8.14 6.57
CA SER A 181 -17.43 7.06 5.75
C SER A 181 -18.51 6.35 4.93
N LEU A 182 -19.67 6.04 5.54
CA LEU A 182 -20.79 5.42 4.84
C LEU A 182 -21.38 6.33 3.75
N ALA A 183 -21.63 7.61 4.06
CA ALA A 183 -22.16 8.59 3.13
C ALA A 183 -21.22 8.79 1.94
N THR A 184 -19.91 8.82 2.20
CA THR A 184 -18.91 8.94 1.14
C THR A 184 -18.87 7.68 0.27
N ALA A 185 -18.89 6.49 0.87
CA ALA A 185 -18.93 5.25 0.13
C ALA A 185 -20.18 5.19 -0.77
N LEU A 186 -21.35 5.61 -0.28
CA LEU A 186 -22.59 5.68 -1.07
C LEU A 186 -22.53 6.70 -2.20
N HIS A 187 -21.82 7.82 -2.00
CA HIS A 187 -21.74 8.89 -2.97
C HIS A 187 -20.72 8.63 -4.08
N VAL A 188 -19.54 8.13 -3.70
CA VAL A 188 -18.37 8.02 -4.60
C VAL A 188 -18.22 6.62 -5.17
N SER A 189 -18.56 5.58 -4.41
CA SER A 189 -18.40 4.20 -4.85
C SER A 189 -19.57 3.75 -5.70
N SER A 190 -19.26 3.09 -6.82
CA SER A 190 -20.25 2.34 -7.61
C SER A 190 -20.30 0.85 -7.22
N GLN A 191 -19.52 0.43 -6.21
CA GLN A 191 -19.44 -0.95 -5.77
C GLN A 191 -20.45 -1.27 -4.66
N PRO A 192 -20.86 -2.54 -4.50
CA PRO A 192 -21.71 -2.95 -3.39
C PRO A 192 -21.08 -2.60 -2.04
N ILE A 193 -21.88 -2.02 -1.15
CA ILE A 193 -21.46 -1.68 0.20
C ILE A 193 -21.89 -2.81 1.14
N THR A 194 -20.92 -3.63 1.54
CA THR A 194 -21.10 -4.76 2.44
C THR A 194 -20.53 -4.51 3.83
N GLY A 195 -19.63 -3.53 3.98
CA GLY A 195 -18.86 -3.28 5.19
C GLY A 195 -17.58 -4.10 5.28
N GLN A 196 -16.85 -3.92 6.39
CA GLN A 196 -15.58 -4.60 6.67
C GLN A 196 -15.81 -6.04 7.11
N THR A 197 -15.21 -6.99 6.40
CA THR A 197 -15.29 -8.43 6.72
C THR A 197 -14.33 -8.87 7.82
N GLY A 198 -13.25 -8.12 8.05
CA GLY A 198 -12.29 -8.40 9.11
C GLY A 198 -12.91 -8.26 10.51
N SER A 199 -12.39 -9.04 11.46
CA SER A 199 -12.85 -8.93 12.85
C SER A 199 -12.38 -7.60 13.46
N LYS A 200 -13.17 -7.04 14.39
CA LYS A 200 -12.80 -5.79 15.08
C LYS A 200 -11.41 -5.87 15.72
N GLN A 201 -11.06 -7.03 16.30
CA GLN A 201 -9.76 -7.23 16.97
C GLN A 201 -8.59 -7.16 15.98
N THR A 202 -8.65 -7.92 14.88
CA THR A 202 -7.57 -7.93 13.88
C THR A 202 -7.34 -6.57 13.24
N ILE A 203 -8.43 -5.84 12.99
CA ILE A 203 -8.36 -4.48 12.42
C ILE A 203 -7.77 -3.49 13.42
N MET A 204 -7.97 -3.66 14.73
CA MET A 204 -7.33 -2.83 15.75
C MET A 204 -5.83 -3.12 15.88
N GLU A 205 -5.41 -4.37 15.70
CA GLU A 205 -3.99 -4.76 15.76
C GLU A 205 -3.19 -4.23 14.57
N ASN A 206 -3.73 -4.36 13.35
CA ASN A 206 -3.07 -3.84 12.15
C ASN A 206 -4.08 -3.36 11.09
N PRO A 207 -4.58 -2.12 11.21
CA PRO A 207 -5.54 -1.58 10.26
C PRO A 207 -4.97 -1.45 8.84
N GLY A 208 -3.65 -1.30 8.70
CA GLY A 208 -2.98 -1.19 7.40
C GLY A 208 -3.10 -2.43 6.51
N VAL A 209 -3.28 -3.60 7.12
CA VAL A 209 -3.34 -4.89 6.42
C VAL A 209 -4.77 -5.41 6.34
N PHE A 210 -5.55 -5.23 7.40
CA PHE A 210 -6.86 -5.89 7.55
C PHE A 210 -8.05 -5.02 7.17
N LEU A 211 -7.85 -3.72 6.94
CA LEU A 211 -8.92 -2.81 6.53
C LEU A 211 -9.01 -2.75 5.01
N ASN A 212 -10.21 -2.95 4.47
CA ASN A 212 -10.46 -2.79 3.04
C ASN A 212 -10.77 -1.31 2.74
N PRO A 213 -9.93 -0.61 1.95
CA PRO A 213 -10.13 0.80 1.62
C PRO A 213 -11.33 1.05 0.70
N GLU A 214 -11.87 0.02 0.05
CA GLU A 214 -13.05 0.12 -0.84
C GLU A 214 -14.38 -0.07 -0.09
N GLN A 215 -14.34 -0.28 1.22
CA GLN A 215 -15.52 -0.46 2.06
C GLN A 215 -15.53 0.57 3.21
N PRO A 216 -16.70 1.03 3.66
CA PRO A 216 -16.79 2.00 4.74
C PRO A 216 -16.36 1.40 6.09
N LEU A 217 -16.12 2.27 7.08
CA LEU A 217 -15.68 1.93 8.45
C LEU A 217 -16.81 1.33 9.33
N ILE A 218 -17.60 0.41 8.78
CA ILE A 218 -18.65 -0.34 9.47
C ILE A 218 -18.33 -1.83 9.45
N ALA A 219 -18.77 -2.55 10.48
CA ALA A 219 -18.74 -4.01 10.45
C ALA A 219 -19.61 -4.55 9.30
N ALA A 220 -19.23 -5.71 8.75
CA ALA A 220 -20.00 -6.37 7.72
C ALA A 220 -21.48 -6.51 8.12
N VAL A 221 -22.37 -6.04 7.24
CA VAL A 221 -23.81 -6.08 7.48
C VAL A 221 -24.32 -7.45 7.05
N THR A 222 -24.79 -8.24 8.02
CA THR A 222 -25.44 -9.52 7.78
C THR A 222 -26.94 -9.40 8.00
N ILE A 223 -27.72 -9.65 6.95
CA ILE A 223 -29.18 -9.63 7.02
C ILE A 223 -29.66 -11.04 7.35
N THR A 224 -30.28 -11.21 8.51
CA THR A 224 -30.82 -12.50 8.94
C THR A 224 -32.27 -12.69 8.48
N LYS A 225 -32.77 -13.92 8.46
CA LYS A 225 -34.19 -14.21 8.15
C LYS A 225 -35.15 -13.50 9.12
N ASP A 226 -34.76 -13.34 10.39
CA ASP A 226 -35.54 -12.61 11.38
C ASP A 226 -35.60 -11.11 11.09
N ASP A 227 -34.54 -10.53 10.52
CA ASP A 227 -34.54 -9.12 10.09
C ASP A 227 -35.54 -8.90 8.96
N VAL A 228 -35.55 -9.81 7.97
CA VAL A 228 -36.51 -9.79 6.86
C VAL A 228 -37.93 -9.90 7.41
N ARG A 229 -38.21 -10.89 8.27
CA ARG A 229 -39.53 -11.09 8.88
C ARG A 229 -40.01 -9.86 9.66
N ARG A 230 -39.14 -9.23 10.45
CA ARG A 230 -39.46 -7.99 11.17
C ARG A 230 -39.81 -6.84 10.22
N GLN A 231 -39.08 -6.72 9.12
CA GLN A 231 -39.33 -5.69 8.14
C GLN A 231 -40.65 -5.91 7.38
N GLU A 232 -40.97 -7.16 7.02
CA GLU A 232 -42.25 -7.54 6.41
C GLU A 232 -43.43 -7.19 7.32
N GLU A 233 -43.35 -7.50 8.62
CA GLU A 233 -44.39 -7.15 9.60
C GLU A 233 -44.59 -5.63 9.72
N ARG A 234 -43.50 -4.84 9.70
CA ARG A 234 -43.59 -3.37 9.70
C ARG A 234 -44.31 -2.86 8.46
N VAL A 235 -43.99 -3.39 7.27
CA VAL A 235 -44.64 -3.02 6.01
C VAL A 235 -46.11 -3.41 6.03
N LYS A 236 -46.45 -4.60 6.53
CA LYS A 236 -47.83 -5.07 6.66
C LYS A 236 -48.67 -4.15 7.54
N ARG A 237 -48.14 -3.77 8.71
CA ARG A 237 -48.79 -2.80 9.61
C ARG A 237 -48.97 -1.43 8.96
N ALA A 238 -47.95 -0.93 8.24
CA ALA A 238 -48.05 0.35 7.54
C ALA A 238 -49.13 0.33 6.45
N ARG A 239 -49.21 -0.76 5.67
CA ARG A 239 -50.27 -0.97 4.65
C ARG A 239 -51.66 -1.03 5.28
N GLN A 240 -51.80 -1.69 6.42
CA GLN A 240 -53.06 -1.73 7.15
C GLN A 240 -53.50 -0.33 7.61
N ARG A 241 -52.59 0.43 8.23
CA ARG A 241 -52.87 1.82 8.64
C ARG A 241 -53.26 2.71 7.46
N LEU A 242 -52.59 2.55 6.31
CA LEU A 242 -52.96 3.28 5.09
C LEU A 242 -54.36 2.90 4.60
N ARG A 243 -54.70 1.60 4.59
CA ARG A 243 -56.03 1.13 4.21
C ARG A 243 -57.12 1.72 5.11
N GLU A 244 -56.90 1.73 6.43
CA GLU A 244 -57.82 2.31 7.41
C GLU A 244 -58.00 3.81 7.15
N ALA A 245 -56.92 4.56 6.96
CA ALA A 245 -56.99 5.99 6.64
C ALA A 245 -57.76 6.27 5.33
N LEU A 246 -57.57 5.45 4.29
CA LEU A 246 -58.30 5.59 3.03
C LEU A 246 -59.76 5.16 3.11
N SER A 247 -60.13 4.31 4.07
CA SER A 247 -61.53 3.92 4.28
C SER A 247 -62.36 4.96 5.05
N VAL A 248 -61.69 5.93 5.68
CA VAL A 248 -62.30 7.01 6.46
C VAL A 248 -62.33 8.34 5.67
N ALA A 249 -61.62 8.41 4.53
CA ALA A 249 -61.63 9.51 3.58
C ALA A 249 -62.73 9.31 2.51
#